data_AF-A0A3M9ZV07-F1
#
_entry.id   AF-A0A3M9ZV07-F1
#
_cell.length_a   1.000
_cell.length_b   1.000
_cell.length_c   1.000
_cell.angle_alpha   90.00
_cell.angle_beta   90.00
_cell.angle_gamma   90.00
#
_symmetry.space_group_name_H-M   'P 1'
#
loop_
_entity.id
_entity.type
_entity.pdbx_description
1 polymer ?
#
loop_
_entity_poly.entity_id
_entity_poly.type
_entity_poly.pdbx_seq_one_letter_code
_entity_poly.pdbx_strand_id
1 'polypeptide(L)' 'FSAESDGGKRMEMLEIPSHKFYLGVQFHPEFSSRPGFPEEAFAAFVSAT' A
#
# COMPACT_ATOMS: atom_id res chain seq x y z
N PHE A 1 10.99 4.85 -3.34
CA PHE A 1 9.61 5.31 -3.20
C PHE A 1 8.85 4.93 -4.46
N SER A 2 7.64 4.39 -4.31
CA SER A 2 6.91 3.72 -5.41
C SER A 2 5.81 4.59 -6.01
N ALA A 3 5.28 5.56 -5.26
CA ALA A 3 4.27 6.49 -5.76
C ALA A 3 4.42 7.89 -5.13
N GLU A 4 4.01 8.90 -5.89
CA GLU A 4 4.07 10.31 -5.52
C GLU A 4 2.84 11.10 -5.97
N SER A 5 2.61 12.22 -5.31
CA SER A 5 1.59 13.21 -5.65
C SER A 5 2.22 14.61 -5.78
N ASP A 6 1.42 15.59 -6.25
CA ASP A 6 1.83 16.99 -6.36
C ASP A 6 3.12 17.23 -7.18
N GLY A 7 3.39 16.35 -8.16
CA GLY A 7 4.59 16.40 -9.01
C GLY A 7 5.88 16.06 -8.26
N GLY A 8 5.84 15.06 -7.39
CA GLY A 8 7.00 14.58 -6.63
C GLY A 8 7.26 15.33 -5.32
N LYS A 9 6.34 16.22 -4.91
CA LYS A 9 6.48 16.96 -3.64
C LYS A 9 6.10 16.11 -2.43
N ARG A 10 5.29 15.07 -2.62
CA ARG A 10 4.79 14.20 -1.56
C ARG A 10 4.87 12.75 -2.02
N MET A 11 5.52 11.92 -1.22
CA MET A 11 5.58 10.48 -1.48
C MET A 11 4.41 9.82 -0.78
N GLU A 12 3.62 9.06 -1.53
CA GLU A 12 2.40 8.42 -1.03
C GLU A 12 2.63 6.95 -0.67
N MET A 13 3.56 6.29 -1.36
CA MET A 13 3.83 4.86 -1.21
C MET A 13 5.32 4.51 -1.26
N LEU A 14 5.70 3.49 -0.51
CA LEU A 14 7.05 2.96 -0.45
C LEU A 14 7.04 1.43 -0.41
N GLU A 15 7.87 0.81 -1.24
CA GLU A 15 8.21 -0.60 -1.15
C GLU A 15 9.73 -0.82 -0.97
N ILE A 16 10.10 -1.96 -0.37
CA ILE A 16 11.49 -2.42 -0.26
C ILE A 16 11.65 -3.71 -1.08
N PRO A 17 12.26 -3.65 -2.28
CA PRO A 17 12.34 -4.81 -3.17
C PRO A 17 13.11 -6.02 -2.61
N SER A 18 14.00 -5.80 -1.65
CA SER A 18 14.75 -6.88 -0.98
C SER A 18 13.97 -7.60 0.11
N HIS A 19 12.75 -7.15 0.43
CA HIS A 19 11.86 -7.78 1.41
C HIS A 19 10.67 -8.41 0.69
N LYS A 20 10.29 -9.65 1.07
CA LYS A 20 9.22 -10.41 0.39
C LYS A 20 7.92 -9.62 0.25
N PHE A 21 7.55 -8.90 1.30
CA PHE A 21 6.47 -7.92 1.28
C PHE A 21 6.78 -6.80 2.25
N TYR A 22 6.96 -5.58 1.73
CA TYR A 22 7.10 -4.38 2.52
C TYR A 22 6.39 -3.27 1.78
N LEU A 23 5.30 -2.77 2.34
CA LEU A 23 4.48 -1.71 1.76
C LEU A 23 4.16 -0.70 2.84
N GLY A 24 4.51 0.57 2.59
CA GLY A 24 4.08 1.72 3.39
C GLY A 24 3.21 2.64 2.56
N VAL A 25 2.11 3.11 3.13
CA VAL A 25 1.18 4.05 2.51
C VAL A 25 0.88 5.21 3.46
N GLN A 26 0.66 6.42 2.94
CA GLN A 26 0.30 7.60 3.73
C GLN A 26 -1.22 7.80 3.90
N PHE A 27 -2.01 7.27 2.97
CA PHE A 27 -3.46 7.28 3.05
C PHE A 27 -3.97 6.14 3.95
N HIS A 28 -5.29 6.15 4.20
CA HIS A 28 -5.98 5.19 5.06
C HIS A 28 -6.75 4.14 4.24
N PRO A 29 -6.11 3.04 3.77
CA PRO A 29 -6.78 1.99 3.00
C PRO A 29 -7.90 1.29 3.79
N GLU A 30 -7.87 1.34 5.12
CA GLU A 30 -8.85 0.72 6.01
C GLU A 30 -10.27 1.26 5.81
N PHE A 31 -10.42 2.51 5.39
CA PHE A 31 -11.74 3.10 5.16
C PHE A 31 -12.37 2.65 3.84
N SER A 32 -11.57 2.16 2.90
CA SER A 32 -12.03 1.65 1.60
C SER A 32 -12.32 0.15 1.63
N SER A 33 -11.73 -0.59 2.57
CA SER A 33 -11.90 -2.05 2.71
C SER A 33 -13.25 -2.45 3.28
N ARG A 34 -13.90 -3.48 2.72
CA ARG A 34 -15.21 -3.99 3.18
C ARG A 34 -15.29 -5.52 3.11
N PRO A 35 -16.17 -6.18 3.88
CA PRO A 35 -16.39 -7.62 3.76
C PRO A 35 -16.73 -8.03 2.32
N GLY A 36 -16.02 -9.03 1.79
CA GLY A 36 -16.18 -9.50 0.40
C GLY A 36 -15.52 -8.61 -0.67
N PHE A 37 -15.02 -7.43 -0.30
CA PHE A 37 -14.29 -6.51 -1.17
C PHE A 37 -13.13 -5.87 -0.38
N PRO A 38 -12.06 -6.65 -0.09
CA PRO A 38 -10.92 -6.12 0.63
C PRO A 38 -10.18 -5.10 -0.22
N GLU A 39 -9.64 -4.08 0.42
CA GLU A 39 -8.68 -3.19 -0.22
C GLU A 39 -7.39 -3.98 -0.56
N GLU A 40 -6.75 -3.61 -1.67
CA GLU A 40 -5.67 -4.37 -2.29
C GLU A 40 -4.43 -4.52 -1.40
N ALA A 41 -4.05 -3.50 -0.64
CA ALA A 41 -2.90 -3.55 0.26
C ALA A 41 -3.08 -4.62 1.35
N PHE A 42 -4.29 -4.76 1.90
CA PHE A 42 -4.57 -5.80 2.88
C PHE A 42 -4.63 -7.19 2.25
N ALA A 43 -5.27 -7.32 1.08
CA ALA A 43 -5.34 -8.60 0.38
C ALA A 43 -3.93 -9.11 0.01
N ALA A 44 -3.06 -8.20 -0.46
CA ALA A 44 -1.67 -8.50 -0.78
C ALA A 44 -0.86 -8.85 0.46
N PHE A 45 -1.03 -8.12 1.57
CA PHE A 45 -0.34 -8.41 2.85
C PHE A 45 -0.67 -9.82 3.37
N VAL A 46 -1.95 -10.20 3.37
CA VAL A 46 -2.36 -11.54 3.83
C VAL A 46 -1.84 -12.64 2.90
N SER A 47 -1.84 -12.38 1.59
CA SER A 47 -1.36 -13.32 0.58
C SER A 47 0.16 -13.47 0.53
N ALA A 48 0.91 -12.56 1.16
CA ALA A 48 2.37 -12.53 1.16
C ALA A 48 3.05 -13.60 2.06
N THR A 49 2.26 -14.55 2.59
CA THR A 49 2.75 -15.66 3.43
C THR A 49 3.74 -16.54 2.69
#